data_AF-A0A945U1Q3-F1
#
_entry.id   AF-A0A945U1Q3-F1
#
_cell.length_a   1.000
_cell.length_b   1.000
_cell.length_c   1.000
_cell.angle_alpha   90.00
_cell.angle_beta   90.00
_cell.angle_gamma   90.00
#
_symmetry.space_group_name_H-M   'P 1'
#
loop_
_entity.id
_entity.type
_entity.pdbx_description
1 polymer ?
#
loop_
_entity_poly.entity_id
_entity_poly.type
_entity_poly.pdbx_seq_one_letter_code
_entity_poly.pdbx_strand_id
1 'polypeptide(L)'
;AATGAVTATIDVGNALAGVAFDGTHIWVTNLIDGTVSKIVASTGAVTATITVGNNPSGVAFDGTHMWVANGSDDTVSKIPVG
;
A
#
# COMPACT_ATOMS: atom_id res chain seq x y z
N ALA A 1 8.95 -27.71 7.90
CA ALA A 1 9.27 -26.26 7.91
C ALA A 1 8.96 -25.69 6.53
N ALA A 2 8.31 -24.53 6.43
CA ALA A 2 8.05 -23.88 5.15
C ALA A 2 9.34 -23.21 4.64
N THR A 3 9.67 -23.41 3.37
CA THR A 3 10.98 -23.08 2.77
C THR A 3 11.11 -21.62 2.30
N GLY A 4 10.17 -20.75 2.68
CA GLY A 4 10.19 -19.34 2.23
C GLY A 4 10.04 -19.18 0.71
N ALA A 5 9.39 -20.13 0.03
CA ALA A 5 9.20 -20.04 -1.41
C ALA A 5 8.22 -18.90 -1.78
N VAL A 6 8.57 -18.15 -2.84
CA VAL A 6 7.68 -17.16 -3.44
C VAL A 6 6.50 -17.89 -4.08
N THR A 7 5.27 -17.53 -3.69
CA THR A 7 4.03 -18.15 -4.20
C THR A 7 3.30 -17.30 -5.22
N ALA A 8 3.55 -15.98 -5.25
CA ALA A 8 3.00 -15.05 -6.21
C ALA A 8 3.88 -13.79 -6.31
N THR A 9 3.85 -13.17 -7.49
CA THR A 9 4.36 -11.80 -7.73
C THR A 9 3.18 -10.98 -8.25
N ILE A 10 2.96 -9.80 -7.67
CA ILE A 10 1.84 -8.93 -8.01
C ILE A 10 2.41 -7.61 -8.49
N ASP A 11 2.04 -7.22 -9.71
CA ASP A 11 2.48 -5.95 -10.28
C ASP A 11 1.71 -4.81 -9.60
N VAL A 12 2.45 -3.95 -8.90
CA VAL A 12 1.93 -2.74 -8.26
C VAL A 12 2.90 -1.59 -8.47
N GLY A 13 2.46 -0.58 -9.21
CA GLY A 13 3.15 0.69 -9.42
C GLY A 13 4.66 0.64 -9.67
N ASN A 14 5.35 1.74 -9.40
CA ASN A 14 6.80 1.89 -9.52
C ASN A 14 7.45 2.37 -8.21
N ALA A 15 8.68 1.91 -7.98
CA ALA A 15 9.51 2.24 -6.81
C ALA A 15 8.76 2.12 -5.47
N LEU A 16 8.54 0.87 -5.04
CA LEU A 16 7.79 0.58 -3.83
C LEU A 16 8.59 0.95 -2.57
N ALA A 17 7.92 1.54 -1.58
CA ALA A 17 8.56 1.99 -0.34
C ALA A 17 8.02 1.30 0.92
N GLY A 18 6.71 1.28 1.12
CA GLY A 18 6.07 0.74 2.31
C GLY A 18 4.93 -0.21 1.99
N VAL A 19 4.66 -1.11 2.95
CA VAL A 19 3.54 -2.07 2.90
C VAL A 19 2.85 -2.16 4.25
N ALA A 20 1.52 -2.27 4.25
CA ALA A 20 0.72 -2.50 5.44
C ALA A 20 -0.44 -3.47 5.16
N PHE A 21 -0.94 -4.11 6.22
CA PHE A 21 -2.06 -5.05 6.17
C PHE A 21 -3.20 -4.54 7.05
N ASP A 22 -4.42 -4.52 6.48
CA ASP A 22 -5.62 -4.05 7.20
C ASP A 22 -6.48 -5.18 7.82
N GLY A 23 -6.05 -6.44 7.66
CA GLY A 23 -6.84 -7.63 8.02
C GLY A 23 -7.45 -8.36 6.81
N THR A 24 -7.60 -7.69 5.68
CA THR A 24 -8.23 -8.20 4.45
C THR A 24 -7.49 -7.82 3.16
N HIS A 25 -6.84 -6.66 3.14
CA HIS A 25 -6.09 -6.14 2.01
C HIS A 25 -4.66 -5.76 2.43
N ILE A 26 -3.75 -5.92 1.47
CA ILE A 26 -2.40 -5.37 1.50
C ILE A 26 -2.42 -4.01 0.80
N TRP A 27 -1.79 -3.03 1.42
CA TRP A 27 -1.66 -1.66 0.91
C TRP A 27 -0.20 -1.38 0.63
N VAL A 28 0.13 -0.94 -0.59
CA VAL A 28 1.51 -0.72 -1.03
C VAL A 28 1.66 0.70 -1.56
N THR A 29 2.62 1.46 -1.04
CA THR A 29 2.92 2.82 -1.54
C THR A 29 3.80 2.76 -2.78
N ASN A 30 3.38 3.43 -3.85
CA ASN A 30 4.10 3.55 -5.11
C ASN A 30 4.77 4.94 -5.14
N LEU A 31 6.04 5.01 -4.72
CA LEU A 31 6.73 6.27 -4.40
C LEU A 31 6.80 7.23 -5.60
N ILE A 32 7.15 6.71 -6.77
CA ILE A 32 7.27 7.53 -7.99
C ILE A 32 5.90 7.94 -8.51
N ASP A 33 4.91 7.06 -8.42
CA ASP A 33 3.59 7.28 -9.02
C ASP A 33 2.70 8.20 -8.16
N GLY A 34 3.06 8.44 -6.90
CA GLY A 34 2.25 9.24 -5.97
C GLY A 34 0.94 8.57 -5.56
N THR A 35 0.91 7.23 -5.56
CA THR A 35 -0.29 6.42 -5.33
C THR A 35 -0.08 5.32 -4.29
N VAL A 36 -1.17 4.72 -3.86
CA VAL A 36 -1.21 3.49 -3.07
C VAL A 36 -2.07 2.44 -3.75
N SER A 37 -1.57 1.22 -3.86
CA SER A 37 -2.32 0.07 -4.39
C SER A 37 -3.00 -0.68 -3.24
N LYS A 38 -4.31 -0.98 -3.37
CA LYS A 38 -5.08 -1.84 -2.45
C LYS A 38 -5.26 -3.22 -3.09
N ILE A 39 -4.74 -4.24 -2.44
CA ILE A 39 -4.63 -5.61 -2.97
C ILE A 39 -5.39 -6.56 -2.05
N VAL A 40 -6.28 -7.41 -2.57
CA VAL A 40 -6.94 -8.45 -1.78
C VAL A 40 -5.89 -9.48 -1.34
N ALA A 41 -5.71 -9.65 -0.02
CA ALA A 41 -4.62 -10.47 0.50
C ALA A 41 -4.74 -11.96 0.14
N SER A 42 -5.97 -12.47 0.00
CA SER A 42 -6.22 -13.88 -0.30
C SER A 42 -6.07 -14.26 -1.78
N THR A 43 -6.18 -13.29 -2.68
CA THR A 43 -6.17 -13.55 -4.14
C THR A 43 -5.07 -12.82 -4.89
N GLY A 44 -4.46 -11.80 -4.28
CA GLY A 44 -3.50 -10.92 -4.93
C GLY A 44 -4.14 -9.93 -5.92
N ALA A 45 -5.47 -9.86 -6.00
CA ALA A 45 -6.14 -8.96 -6.92
C ALA A 45 -5.99 -7.50 -6.48
N VAL A 46 -5.47 -6.64 -7.37
CA VAL A 46 -5.46 -5.18 -7.16
C VAL A 46 -6.88 -4.65 -7.38
N THR A 47 -7.45 -4.06 -6.34
CA THR A 47 -8.85 -3.57 -6.33
C THR A 47 -8.95 -2.06 -6.43
N ALA A 48 -7.89 -1.34 -6.08
CA ALA A 48 -7.82 0.10 -6.24
C ALA A 48 -6.37 0.59 -6.37
N THR A 49 -6.21 1.72 -7.06
CA THR A 49 -5.01 2.54 -7.05
C THR A 49 -5.44 3.96 -6.67
N ILE A 50 -4.93 4.47 -5.56
CA ILE A 50 -5.45 5.67 -4.90
C ILE A 50 -4.35 6.73 -4.87
N THR A 51 -4.62 7.91 -5.42
CA THR A 51 -3.71 9.07 -5.34
C THR A 51 -3.66 9.62 -3.92
N VAL A 52 -2.46 9.87 -3.41
CA VAL A 52 -2.25 10.31 -2.02
C VAL A 52 -1.38 11.57 -1.89
N GLY A 53 -0.44 11.79 -2.80
CA GLY A 53 0.56 12.85 -2.73
C GLY A 53 1.90 12.41 -3.32
N ASN A 54 2.91 13.28 -3.31
CA ASN A 54 4.23 13.01 -3.88
C ASN A 54 5.12 12.25 -2.89
N ASN A 55 5.87 11.28 -3.43
CA ASN A 55 6.82 10.46 -2.70
C ASN A 55 6.20 9.77 -1.45
N PRO A 56 5.10 9.00 -1.59
CA PRO A 56 4.56 8.24 -0.49
C PRO A 56 5.56 7.15 -0.05
N SER A 57 5.92 7.14 1.23
CA SER A 57 7.01 6.30 1.75
C SER A 57 6.57 5.35 2.85
N GLY A 58 5.93 5.88 3.89
CA GLY A 58 5.41 5.11 5.01
C GLY A 58 3.90 4.92 4.90
N VAL A 59 3.42 3.73 5.28
CA VAL A 59 2.00 3.42 5.40
C VAL A 59 1.72 2.65 6.69
N ALA A 60 0.66 3.02 7.42
CA ALA A 60 0.24 2.34 8.64
C ALA A 60 -1.28 2.22 8.71
N PHE A 61 -1.78 1.16 9.36
CA PHE A 61 -3.20 0.94 9.60
C PHE A 61 -3.55 1.22 11.06
N ASP A 62 -4.61 2.00 11.32
CA ASP A 62 -5.05 2.35 12.68
C ASP A 62 -6.20 1.47 13.22
N GLY A 63 -6.65 0.49 12.43
CA GLY A 63 -7.85 -0.31 12.72
C GLY A 63 -9.09 0.09 11.90
N THR A 64 -9.08 1.27 11.27
CA THR A 64 -10.18 1.80 10.45
C THR A 64 -9.73 2.54 9.19
N HIS A 65 -8.53 3.09 9.19
CA HIS A 65 -7.95 3.90 8.12
C HIS A 65 -6.49 3.55 7.87
N MET A 66 -6.07 3.75 6.63
CA MET A 66 -4.66 3.82 6.25
C MET A 66 -4.15 5.25 6.38
N TRP A 67 -2.95 5.39 6.93
CA TRP A 67 -2.22 6.64 7.04
C TRP A 67 -0.96 6.57 6.18
N VAL A 68 -0.80 7.52 5.26
CA VAL A 68 0.28 7.52 4.27
C VAL A 68 1.08 8.81 4.39
N ALA A 69 2.38 8.70 4.63
CA ALA A 69 3.27 9.86 4.69
C ALA A 69 3.74 10.25 3.28
N ASN A 70 3.44 11.48 2.85
CA ASN A 70 3.84 12.04 1.56
C ASN A 70 5.08 12.92 1.75
N GLY A 71 6.26 12.31 1.63
CA GLY A 71 7.51 12.92 2.10
C GLY A 71 7.93 14.19 1.37
N SER A 72 7.56 14.34 0.08
CA SER A 72 7.88 15.55 -0.68
C SER A 72 6.85 16.66 -0.52
N ASP A 73 5.68 16.35 0.03
CA ASP A 73 4.60 17.32 0.21
C ASP A 73 4.52 17.84 1.66
N ASP A 74 5.28 17.27 2.59
CA ASP A 74 5.15 17.50 4.04
C ASP A 74 3.70 17.28 4.56
N THR A 75 3.00 16.29 3.99
CA THR A 75 1.61 15.95 4.35
C THR A 75 1.43 14.47 4.71
N VAL A 76 0.29 14.17 5.33
CA VAL A 76 -0.17 12.80 5.57
C VAL A 76 -1.58 12.63 5.00
N SER A 77 -1.78 11.57 4.24
CA SER A 77 -3.10 11.19 3.69
C SER A 77 -3.76 10.14 4.57
N LYS A 78 -5.07 10.31 4.83
CA LYS A 78 -5.90 9.37 5.58
C LYS A 78 -6.94 8.75 4.64
N ILE A 79 -6.93 7.43 4.52
CA ILE A 79 -7.79 6.68 3.59
C ILE A 79 -8.68 5.71 4.38
N PRO A 80 -10.02 5.79 4.27
CA PRO A 80 -10.91 4.78 4.84
C PRO A 80 -10.68 3.40 4.20
N VAL A 81 -10.73 2.34 5.01
CA VAL A 81 -10.55 0.96 4.51
C VAL A 81 -11.86 0.33 4.04
N GLY A 82 -13.00 0.84 4.52
CA GLY A 82 -14.36 0.38 4.19
C GLY A 82 -14.78 0.60 2.74
#